data_AF-A0A4Q7CPV6-F1
#
_entry.id   AF-A0A4Q7CPV6-F1
#
_cell.length_a   1.000
_cell.length_b   1.000
_cell.length_c   1.000
_cell.angle_alpha   90.00
_cell.angle_beta   90.00
_cell.angle_gamma   90.00
#
_symmetry.space_group_name_H-M   'P 1'
#
loop_
_entity.id
_entity.type
_entity.pdbx_description
1 polymer ?
#
loop_
_entity_poly.entity_id
_entity_poly.type
_entity_poly.pdbx_seq_one_letter_code
_entity_poly.pdbx_strand_id
1 'polypeptide(L)'
;MVTQNKKILIITGSFGNGHLQVTNSVVNQLNEMNLKHLSVIEHDLFMEAHPILTTICKKYYINSFKYFRNSYKLFYYSRPAVVYKCFYKYYGLNKLINLLIKEKPDLILLTFPTPVMSVLTEQFNMNIPIATVMTDYRLHKNWVTPHSSRYYV
;
A
#
# COMPACT_ATOMS: atom_id res chain seq x y z
N MET A 1 -30.26 2.66 17.42
CA MET A 1 -28.97 2.06 17.00
C MET A 1 -28.01 3.18 16.70
N VAL A 2 -26.90 3.29 17.43
CA VAL A 2 -25.85 4.26 17.09
C VAL A 2 -25.13 3.71 15.86
N THR A 3 -25.34 4.28 14.68
CA THR A 3 -24.56 3.94 13.50
C THR A 3 -23.11 4.35 13.76
N GLN A 4 -22.23 3.36 13.98
CA GLN A 4 -20.82 3.61 14.22
C GLN A 4 -20.19 4.12 12.92
N ASN A 5 -19.58 5.30 12.96
CA ASN A 5 -18.82 5.81 11.82
C ASN A 5 -17.64 4.87 11.54
N LYS A 6 -17.58 4.37 10.31
CA LYS A 6 -16.51 3.52 9.80
C LYS A 6 -15.41 4.36 9.17
N LYS A 7 -14.17 3.90 9.31
CA LYS A 7 -13.00 4.54 8.70
C LYS A 7 -12.21 3.58 7.84
N ILE A 8 -11.99 3.97 6.58
CA ILE A 8 -11.08 3.27 5.65
C ILE A 8 -9.76 4.03 5.60
N LEU A 9 -8.68 3.33 5.91
CA LEU A 9 -7.31 3.80 5.68
C LEU A 9 -6.80 3.24 4.35
N ILE A 10 -6.62 4.11 3.37
CA ILE A 10 -6.00 3.77 2.09
C ILE A 10 -4.50 4.04 2.17
N ILE A 11 -3.71 3.00 1.90
CA ILE A 11 -2.25 3.10 1.79
C ILE A 11 -1.88 2.98 0.31
N THR A 12 -1.26 4.04 -0.19
CA THR A 12 -0.78 4.16 -1.57
C THR A 12 0.72 4.48 -1.61
N GLY A 13 1.26 4.67 -2.82
CA GLY A 13 2.64 5.07 -3.04
C GLY A 13 2.83 5.76 -4.39
N SER A 14 3.46 6.94 -4.39
CA SER A 14 3.62 7.77 -5.60
C SER A 14 4.78 7.35 -6.52
N PHE A 15 5.10 6.05 -6.63
CA PHE A 15 6.10 5.51 -7.56
C PHE A 15 5.56 5.39 -9.00
N GLY A 16 5.13 6.51 -9.57
CA GLY A 16 4.42 6.59 -10.86
C GLY A 16 2.95 6.95 -10.68
N ASN A 17 2.24 7.16 -11.80
CA ASN A 17 0.87 7.66 -11.78
C ASN A 17 -0.22 6.57 -11.81
N GLY A 18 0.12 5.32 -12.12
CA GLY A 18 -0.88 4.24 -12.25
C GLY A 18 -1.59 3.94 -10.92
N HIS A 19 -0.82 3.69 -9.87
CA HIS A 19 -1.34 3.40 -8.53
C HIS A 19 -2.16 4.55 -7.94
N LEU A 20 -1.72 5.80 -8.15
CA LEU A 20 -2.43 7.00 -7.71
C LEU A 20 -3.77 7.17 -8.45
N GLN A 21 -3.83 6.89 -9.76
CA GLN A 21 -5.09 6.94 -10.49
C GLN A 21 -6.11 5.95 -9.95
N VAL A 22 -5.70 4.72 -9.66
CA VAL A 22 -6.61 3.73 -9.05
C VAL A 22 -7.04 4.17 -7.65
N THR A 23 -6.12 4.71 -6.86
CA THR A 23 -6.44 5.28 -5.54
C THR A 23 -7.50 6.37 -5.65
N ASN A 24 -7.29 7.34 -6.55
CA ASN A 24 -8.22 8.43 -6.81
C ASN A 24 -9.59 7.92 -7.31
N SER A 25 -9.61 6.92 -8.19
CA SER A 25 -10.87 6.33 -8.67
C SER A 25 -11.67 5.69 -7.53
N VAL A 26 -11.00 4.95 -6.63
CA VAL A 26 -11.66 4.37 -5.45
C VAL A 26 -12.19 5.46 -4.52
N VAL A 27 -11.38 6.47 -4.22
CA VAL A 27 -11.78 7.59 -3.35
C VAL A 27 -12.97 8.35 -3.94
N ASN A 28 -12.91 8.68 -5.24
CA ASN A 28 -14.00 9.38 -5.92
C ASN A 28 -15.29 8.57 -5.88
N GLN A 29 -15.23 7.26 -6.17
CA GLN A 29 -16.41 6.42 -6.14
C GLN A 29 -17.02 6.32 -4.73
N LEU A 30 -16.20 6.19 -3.69
CA LEU A 30 -16.67 6.17 -2.30
C LEU A 30 -17.32 7.49 -1.89
N ASN A 31 -16.77 8.62 -2.35
CA ASN A 31 -17.34 9.94 -2.12
C ASN A 31 -18.68 10.13 -2.85
N GLU A 32 -18.78 9.68 -4.10
CA GLU A 32 -20.00 9.73 -4.91
C GLU A 32 -21.14 8.91 -4.31
N MET A 33 -20.83 7.79 -3.63
CA MET A 33 -21.83 6.99 -2.90
C MET A 33 -22.45 7.73 -1.70
N ASN A 34 -21.87 8.86 -1.28
CA ASN A 34 -22.37 9.74 -0.22
C ASN A 34 -22.74 8.99 1.08
N LEU A 35 -21.86 8.08 1.50
CA LEU A 35 -22.05 7.25 2.68
C LEU A 35 -21.82 8.07 3.96
N LYS A 36 -22.89 8.58 4.56
CA LYS A 36 -22.87 9.48 5.74
C LYS A 36 -22.04 9.02 6.94
N HIS A 37 -21.85 7.70 7.08
CA HIS A 37 -21.13 7.09 8.20
C HIS A 37 -19.79 6.48 7.78
N LEU A 38 -19.24 6.88 6.64
CA LEU A 38 -17.95 6.43 6.16
C LEU A 38 -16.99 7.61 6.05
N SER A 39 -15.80 7.45 6.63
CA SER A 39 -14.67 8.34 6.42
C SER A 39 -13.56 7.60 5.68
N VAL A 40 -12.97 8.26 4.70
CA VAL A 40 -11.86 7.73 3.90
C VAL A 40 -10.67 8.64 4.11
N ILE A 41 -9.53 8.05 4.45
CA ILE A 41 -8.26 8.75 4.58
C ILE A 41 -7.21 8.06 3.72
N GLU A 42 -6.37 8.84 3.07
CA GLU A 42 -5.33 8.35 2.17
C GLU A 42 -3.96 8.80 2.66
N HIS A 43 -2.99 7.89 2.58
CA HIS A 43 -1.59 8.17 2.90
C HIS A 43 -0.64 7.58 1.85
N ASP A 44 0.28 8.42 1.34
CA ASP A 44 1.47 7.94 0.63
C ASP A 44 2.51 7.54 1.68
N LEU A 45 2.42 6.28 2.10
CA LEU A 45 3.16 5.79 3.27
C LEU A 45 4.66 6.05 3.15
N PHE A 46 5.23 5.77 1.99
CA PHE A 46 6.66 5.84 1.79
C PHE A 46 7.15 7.28 1.67
N MET A 47 6.40 8.14 0.99
CA MET A 47 6.74 9.57 0.90
C MET A 47 6.66 10.23 2.27
N GLU A 48 5.62 9.92 3.05
CA GLU A 48 5.45 10.47 4.38
C GLU A 48 6.42 9.91 5.42
N ALA A 49 6.90 8.67 5.24
CA ALA A 49 7.88 8.07 6.15
C ALA A 49 9.29 8.63 5.93
N HIS A 50 9.72 8.76 4.67
CA HIS A 50 11.09 9.09 4.31
C HIS A 50 11.13 9.93 3.03
N PRO A 51 10.75 11.23 3.06
CA PRO A 51 10.51 12.03 1.86
C PRO A 51 11.74 12.18 0.95
N ILE A 52 12.92 12.40 1.55
CA ILE A 52 14.18 12.56 0.80
C ILE A 52 14.55 11.26 0.08
N LEU A 53 14.61 10.15 0.83
CA LEU A 53 14.99 8.85 0.29
C LEU A 53 13.96 8.35 -0.73
N THR A 54 12.66 8.47 -0.44
CA THR A 54 11.58 8.10 -1.36
C THR A 54 11.65 8.90 -2.66
N THR A 55 11.96 10.20 -2.61
CA THR A 55 12.13 11.03 -3.81
C THR A 55 13.29 10.53 -4.68
N ILE A 56 14.44 10.19 -4.07
CA ILE A 56 15.59 9.62 -4.79
C ILE A 56 15.22 8.27 -5.41
N CYS A 57 14.61 7.37 -4.64
CA CYS A 57 14.18 6.06 -5.12
C CYS A 57 13.15 6.17 -6.26
N LYS A 58 12.19 7.10 -6.17
CA LYS A 58 11.21 7.39 -7.22
C LYS A 58 11.88 7.86 -8.50
N LYS A 59 12.85 8.78 -8.40
CA LYS A 59 13.63 9.24 -9.56
C LYS A 59 14.41 8.10 -10.20
N TYR A 60 15.06 7.25 -9.39
CA TYR A 60 15.74 6.05 -9.87
C TYR A 60 14.78 5.09 -10.58
N TYR A 61 13.62 4.80 -9.98
CA TYR A 61 12.59 3.93 -10.54
C TYR A 61 12.10 4.44 -11.90
N ILE A 62 11.74 5.72 -12.02
CA ILE A 62 11.28 6.31 -13.28
C ILE A 62 12.39 6.26 -14.34
N ASN A 63 13.63 6.57 -13.95
CA ASN A 63 14.78 6.52 -14.87
C ASN A 63 15.14 5.09 -15.28
N SER A 64 14.82 4.08 -14.46
CA SER A 64 15.12 2.68 -14.77
C SER A 64 14.40 2.16 -16.01
N PHE A 65 13.22 2.72 -16.33
CA PHE A 65 12.50 2.40 -17.57
C PHE A 65 13.27 2.82 -18.84
N LYS A 66 14.04 3.91 -18.76
CA LYS A 66 14.82 4.46 -19.89
C LYS A 66 16.26 3.97 -19.89
N TYR A 67 16.97 4.13 -18.78
CA TYR A 67 18.43 4.00 -18.73
C TYR A 67 18.91 2.72 -18.05
N PHE A 68 18.13 2.14 -17.12
CA PHE A 68 18.54 1.00 -16.30
C PHE A 68 17.54 -0.17 -16.40
N ARG A 69 17.17 -0.57 -17.62
CA ARG A 69 16.12 -1.57 -17.85
C ARG A 69 16.40 -2.93 -17.20
N ASN A 70 17.67 -3.33 -17.13
CA ASN A 70 18.05 -4.61 -16.51
C ASN A 70 17.84 -4.58 -14.99
N SER A 71 18.07 -3.46 -14.31
CA SER A 71 17.81 -3.35 -12.87
C SER A 71 16.31 -3.38 -12.58
N TYR A 72 15.50 -2.68 -13.41
CA TYR A 72 14.03 -2.78 -13.34
C TYR A 72 13.55 -4.22 -13.53
N LYS A 73 14.02 -4.90 -14.58
CA LYS A 73 13.66 -6.31 -14.84
C LYS A 73 14.02 -7.21 -13.67
N LEU A 74 15.23 -7.08 -13.12
CA LEU A 74 15.64 -7.88 -11.98
C LEU A 74 14.72 -7.63 -10.78
N PHE A 75 14.40 -6.38 -10.46
CA PHE A 75 13.49 -6.04 -9.37
C PHE A 75 12.08 -6.61 -9.60
N TYR A 76 11.48 -6.32 -10.75
CA TYR A 76 10.09 -6.67 -11.09
C TYR A 76 9.88 -8.19 -11.28
N TYR A 77 10.88 -8.89 -11.85
CA TYR A 77 10.79 -10.32 -12.13
C TYR A 77 11.46 -11.20 -11.06
N SER A 78 12.12 -10.63 -10.05
CA SER A 78 12.75 -11.41 -8.97
C SER A 78 11.75 -12.34 -8.28
N ARG A 79 12.15 -13.61 -8.16
CA ARG A 79 11.42 -14.64 -7.41
C ARG A 79 12.28 -15.08 -6.22
N PRO A 80 12.09 -14.54 -5.01
CA PRO A 80 12.76 -15.06 -3.83
C PRO A 80 12.20 -16.43 -3.47
N ALA A 81 12.98 -17.23 -2.76
CA ALA A 81 12.56 -18.52 -2.21
C ALA A 81 11.41 -18.40 -1.19
N VAL A 82 11.17 -17.20 -0.62
CA VAL A 82 10.10 -16.92 0.35
C VAL A 82 9.27 -15.74 -0.14
N VAL A 83 7.97 -15.95 -0.34
CA VAL A 83 7.04 -15.03 -1.03
C VAL A 83 6.91 -13.67 -0.33
N TYR A 84 7.17 -13.57 0.97
CA TYR A 84 7.00 -12.33 1.74
C TYR A 84 8.33 -11.68 2.17
N LYS A 85 9.50 -12.29 1.87
CA LYS A 85 10.80 -11.66 2.16
C LYS A 85 11.13 -10.62 1.09
N CYS A 86 10.87 -9.37 1.44
CA CYS A 86 11.30 -8.20 0.70
C CYS A 86 12.37 -7.42 1.47
N PHE A 87 13.43 -6.96 0.78
CA PHE A 87 14.56 -6.27 1.44
C PHE A 87 14.14 -4.95 2.11
N TYR A 88 13.09 -4.31 1.58
CA TYR A 88 12.54 -3.06 2.13
C TYR A 88 11.28 -3.29 2.98
N LYS A 89 11.06 -4.51 3.50
CA LYS A 89 9.84 -4.80 4.29
C LYS A 89 9.69 -3.98 5.58
N TYR A 90 10.77 -3.39 6.10
CA TYR A 90 10.69 -2.49 7.27
C TYR A 90 10.54 -1.02 6.87
N TYR A 91 10.62 -0.71 5.57
CA TYR A 91 10.52 0.65 5.07
C TYR A 91 9.12 1.21 5.35
N GLY A 92 9.05 2.32 6.08
CA GLY A 92 7.77 2.92 6.48
C GLY A 92 7.09 2.29 7.69
N LEU A 93 7.71 1.32 8.39
CA LEU A 93 7.07 0.62 9.52
C LEU A 93 6.62 1.57 10.63
N ASN A 94 7.51 2.42 11.13
CA ASN A 94 7.19 3.35 12.21
C ASN A 94 6.07 4.33 11.82
N LYS A 95 6.08 4.80 10.57
CA LYS A 95 5.03 5.68 10.04
C LYS A 95 3.69 4.93 10.00
N LEU A 96 3.69 3.69 9.51
CA LEU A 96 2.48 2.89 9.44
C LEU A 96 1.89 2.60 10.82
N ILE A 97 2.72 2.22 11.80
CA ILE A 97 2.29 2.03 13.20
C ILE A 97 1.64 3.31 13.73
N ASN A 98 2.28 4.47 13.53
CA ASN A 98 1.74 5.75 13.98
C ASN A 98 0.41 6.09 13.31
N LEU A 99 0.25 5.79 12.01
CA LEU A 99 -1.02 5.96 11.30
C LEU A 99 -2.11 5.07 11.89
N LEU A 100 -1.82 3.80 12.17
CA LEU A 100 -2.81 2.88 12.76
C LEU A 100 -3.25 3.33 14.17
N ILE A 101 -2.32 3.79 15.00
CA ILE A 101 -2.61 4.29 16.35
C ILE A 101 -3.44 5.59 16.29
N LYS A 102 -3.07 6.52 15.40
CA LYS A 102 -3.73 7.82 15.24
C LYS A 102 -5.12 7.67 14.66
N GLU A 103 -5.24 6.89 13.59
CA GLU A 103 -6.44 6.87 12.78
C GLU A 103 -7.44 5.81 13.21
N LYS A 104 -6.98 4.69 13.80
CA LYS A 104 -7.83 3.57 14.25
C LYS A 104 -8.84 3.12 13.17
N PRO A 105 -8.36 2.71 11.98
CA PRO A 105 -9.25 2.34 10.88
C PRO A 105 -10.01 1.04 11.16
N ASP A 106 -11.20 0.93 10.57
CA ASP A 106 -11.99 -0.31 10.53
C ASP A 106 -11.58 -1.20 9.36
N LEU A 107 -10.93 -0.65 8.34
CA LEU A 107 -10.43 -1.36 7.16
C LEU A 107 -9.15 -0.70 6.65
N ILE A 108 -8.16 -1.51 6.29
CA ILE A 108 -6.99 -1.05 5.55
C ILE A 108 -7.14 -1.48 4.09
N LEU A 109 -7.05 -0.51 3.17
CA LEU A 109 -7.07 -0.75 1.73
C LEU A 109 -5.69 -0.45 1.13
N LEU A 110 -5.05 -1.45 0.55
CA LEU A 110 -3.77 -1.31 -0.12
C LEU A 110 -4.01 -1.11 -1.62
N THR A 111 -3.61 0.03 -2.17
CA THR A 111 -3.63 0.31 -3.62
C THR A 111 -2.23 0.31 -4.25
N PHE A 112 -1.22 -0.01 -3.43
CA PHE A 112 0.19 -0.07 -3.79
C PHE A 112 0.87 -1.29 -3.14
N PRO A 113 1.91 -1.90 -3.76
CA PRO A 113 2.65 -2.99 -3.14
C PRO A 113 3.29 -2.54 -1.81
N THR A 114 2.77 -3.04 -0.69
CA THR A 114 3.13 -2.58 0.67
C THR A 114 3.66 -3.74 1.53
N PRO A 115 4.90 -4.24 1.29
CA PRO A 115 5.45 -5.39 2.03
C PRO A 115 5.53 -5.19 3.54
N VAL A 116 5.59 -3.94 4.02
CA VAL A 116 5.62 -3.63 5.46
C VAL A 116 4.36 -4.08 6.20
N MET A 117 3.26 -4.30 5.49
CA MET A 117 2.06 -4.88 6.09
C MET A 117 2.29 -6.32 6.56
N SER A 118 3.16 -7.10 5.91
CA SER A 118 3.53 -8.45 6.37
C SER A 118 4.19 -8.43 7.74
N VAL A 119 5.02 -7.42 8.01
CA VAL A 119 5.66 -7.26 9.32
C VAL A 119 4.59 -6.99 10.37
N LEU A 120 3.60 -6.16 10.05
CA LEU A 120 2.50 -5.88 10.98
C LEU A 120 1.62 -7.10 11.24
N THR A 121 1.19 -7.82 10.19
CA THR A 121 0.27 -8.95 10.37
C THR A 121 0.93 -10.18 11.00
N GLU A 122 2.22 -10.40 10.77
CA GLU A 122 2.95 -11.53 11.36
C GLU A 122 3.41 -11.25 12.80
N GLN A 123 3.84 -10.03 13.10
CA GLN A 123 4.43 -9.69 14.40
C GLN A 123 3.41 -9.10 15.39
N PHE A 124 2.33 -8.51 14.89
CA PHE A 124 1.29 -7.90 15.70
C PHE A 124 -0.03 -8.60 15.38
N ASN A 125 -0.73 -9.06 16.42
CA ASN A 125 -2.01 -9.74 16.26
C ASN A 125 -3.12 -8.73 15.89
N MET A 126 -3.06 -8.21 14.67
CA MET A 126 -3.91 -7.15 14.15
C MET A 126 -5.22 -7.73 13.65
N ASN A 127 -6.33 -7.32 14.27
CA ASN A 127 -7.68 -7.76 13.90
C ASN A 127 -8.38 -6.85 12.88
N ILE A 128 -7.65 -5.90 12.29
CA ILE A 128 -8.20 -4.97 11.28
C ILE A 128 -8.19 -5.70 9.93
N PRO A 129 -9.32 -5.85 9.24
CA PRO A 129 -9.36 -6.47 7.92
C PRO A 129 -8.50 -5.67 6.93
N ILE A 130 -7.85 -6.40 6.02
CA ILE A 130 -7.02 -5.83 4.96
C ILE A 130 -7.60 -6.24 3.62
N ALA A 131 -7.81 -5.27 2.75
CA ALA A 131 -8.12 -5.50 1.35
C ALA A 131 -7.00 -4.95 0.47
N THR A 132 -6.73 -5.59 -0.65
CA THR A 132 -5.69 -5.17 -1.61
C THR A 132 -6.29 -5.01 -3.00
N VAL A 133 -6.13 -3.83 -3.60
CA VAL A 133 -6.44 -3.56 -5.01
C VAL A 133 -5.13 -3.65 -5.78
N MET A 134 -4.97 -4.74 -6.51
CA MET A 134 -3.83 -4.92 -7.38
C MET A 134 -3.96 -4.03 -8.60
N THR A 135 -2.87 -3.36 -8.93
CA THR A 135 -2.82 -2.38 -10.02
C THR A 135 -1.73 -2.70 -11.04
N ASP A 136 -0.90 -3.71 -10.75
CA ASP A 136 0.09 -4.23 -11.67
C ASP A 136 -0.48 -5.41 -12.45
N TYR A 137 -0.09 -5.51 -13.73
CA TYR A 137 -0.48 -6.62 -14.61
C TYR A 137 -0.01 -7.99 -14.10
N ARG A 138 1.14 -8.04 -13.41
CA ARG A 138 1.71 -9.27 -12.87
C ARG A 138 1.66 -9.25 -11.35
N LEU A 139 1.15 -10.34 -10.76
CA LEU A 139 1.34 -10.61 -9.33
C LEU A 139 2.83 -10.85 -9.07
N HIS A 140 3.49 -9.85 -8.50
CA HIS A 140 4.79 -10.04 -7.87
C HIS A 140 4.63 -10.07 -6.35
N LYS A 141 5.63 -10.65 -5.71
CA LYS A 141 5.70 -10.91 -4.27
C LYS A 141 5.32 -9.73 -3.35
N ASN A 142 5.58 -8.50 -3.79
CA ASN A 142 5.38 -7.31 -2.95
C ASN A 142 3.88 -6.96 -2.78
N TRP A 143 3.01 -7.58 -3.58
CA TRP A 143 1.55 -7.53 -3.42
C TRP A 143 1.03 -8.55 -2.40
N VAL A 144 1.84 -9.56 -2.05
CA VAL A 144 1.41 -10.61 -1.12
C VAL A 144 1.54 -10.08 0.30
N THR A 145 0.38 -9.93 0.94
CA THR A 145 0.22 -9.50 2.32
C THR A 145 -0.36 -10.67 3.09
N PRO A 146 0.41 -11.28 4.03
CA PRO A 146 -0.12 -12.30 4.92
C PRO A 146 -1.39 -11.82 5.61
N HIS A 147 -2.41 -12.67 5.66
CA HIS A 147 -3.72 -12.38 6.27
C HIS A 147 -4.55 -11.28 5.58
N SER A 148 -4.22 -10.92 4.33
CA SER A 148 -5.12 -10.11 3.50
C SER A 148 -6.45 -10.82 3.31
N SER A 149 -7.54 -10.15 3.69
CA SER A 149 -8.89 -10.71 3.64
C SER A 149 -9.42 -10.81 2.21
N ARG A 150 -8.99 -9.92 1.31
CA ARG A 150 -9.43 -9.93 -0.09
C ARG A 150 -8.46 -9.24 -1.04
N TYR A 151 -8.41 -9.78 -2.27
CA TYR A 151 -7.72 -9.18 -3.41
C TYR A 151 -8.75 -8.79 -4.49
N TYR A 152 -8.57 -7.59 -5.05
CA TYR A 152 -9.29 -7.08 -6.21
C TYR A 152 -8.28 -6.86 -7.35
N VAL A 153 -8.69 -7.13 -8.59
CA VAL A 153 -7.88 -7.01 -9.82
C VAL A 153 -8.71 -6.24 -10.84
#